data_AF-X1T8J8-F1
#
_entry.id   AF-X1T8J8-F1
#
_cell.length_a   1.000
_cell.length_b   1.000
_cell.length_c   1.000
_cell.angle_alpha   90.00
_cell.angle_beta   90.00
_cell.angle_gamma   90.00
#
_symmetry.space_group_name_H-M   'P 1'
#
loop_
_entity.id
_entity.type
_entity.pdbx_description
1 polymer ?
#
loop_
_entity_poly.entity_id
_entity_poly.type
_entity_poly.pdbx_seq_one_letter_code
_entity_poly.pdbx_strand_id
1 'polypeptide(L)'
;MIDTVYQVQNYRISDNVVIENVDTISVTGPTSFGNGFEIEVLNEGGGRDLLIFDRLSAQLAYILVCYRHDPDLIAAIERMIKNYADEKTSETGVIGTGTQIINSGSIYNVNIGESATIQGVTLLQDGTIKSNSQAPVFVGEDVIAKHFMILSGSKVDSGALIDKVFIGQGVQVGKQFSGENSVFFANTEAFHGEAVSVFEGDFTGLVAFYPFLVNRHW
;
A
#
# COMPACT_ATOMS: atom_id res chain seq x y z
N MET A 1 1.15 9.06 -23.62
CA MET A 1 1.15 10.54 -23.72
C MET A 1 1.83 11.08 -22.49
N ILE A 2 2.79 12.00 -22.63
CA ILE A 2 3.40 12.71 -21.51
C ILE A 2 3.22 14.19 -21.80
N ASP A 3 2.48 14.89 -20.95
CA ASP A 3 2.20 16.32 -21.09
C ASP A 3 2.33 17.05 -19.76
N THR A 4 2.97 18.22 -19.75
CA THR A 4 3.11 19.06 -18.55
C THR A 4 3.66 18.27 -17.36
N VAL A 5 4.84 17.66 -17.51
CA VAL A 5 5.51 16.92 -16.44
C VAL A 5 6.85 17.56 -16.11
N TYR A 6 7.10 17.91 -14.85
CA TYR A 6 8.34 18.59 -14.47
C TYR A 6 9.53 17.62 -14.44
N GLN A 7 9.37 16.41 -13.89
CA GLN A 7 10.43 15.40 -13.92
C GLN A 7 9.90 13.96 -13.96
N VAL A 8 10.49 13.14 -14.84
CA VAL A 8 10.39 11.68 -14.80
C VAL A 8 11.79 11.07 -14.82
N GLN A 9 12.11 10.22 -13.86
CA GLN A 9 13.45 9.65 -13.73
C GLN A 9 13.42 8.19 -13.26
N ASN A 10 14.24 7.34 -13.90
CA ASN A 10 14.44 5.94 -13.49
C ASN A 10 13.15 5.10 -13.51
N TYR A 11 12.33 5.25 -14.56
CA TYR A 11 11.15 4.42 -14.78
C TYR A 11 11.17 3.73 -16.14
N ARG A 12 10.70 2.48 -16.15
CA ARG A 12 10.24 1.80 -17.36
C ARG A 12 8.74 2.08 -17.51
N ILE A 13 8.41 2.83 -18.55
CA ILE A 13 7.02 3.20 -18.87
C ILE A 13 6.53 2.27 -19.99
N SER A 14 5.44 1.56 -19.73
CA SER A 14 4.86 0.61 -20.69
C SER A 14 3.96 1.31 -21.72
N ASP A 15 3.34 0.52 -22.60
CA ASP A 15 2.47 1.03 -23.66
C ASP A 15 1.19 1.66 -23.11
N ASN A 16 0.62 2.60 -23.87
CA ASN A 16 -0.67 3.24 -23.56
C ASN A 16 -0.74 3.94 -22.20
N VAL A 17 0.40 4.32 -21.63
CA VAL A 17 0.46 5.11 -20.40
C VAL A 17 0.17 6.59 -20.69
N VAL A 18 -0.61 7.22 -19.80
CA VAL A 18 -0.86 8.66 -19.79
C VAL A 18 -0.25 9.26 -18.54
N ILE A 19 0.60 10.28 -18.70
CA ILE A 19 1.14 11.08 -17.61
C ILE A 19 0.87 12.54 -17.96
N GLU A 20 0.02 13.21 -17.20
CA GLU A 20 -0.44 14.56 -17.48
C GLU A 20 -0.46 15.41 -16.22
N ASN A 21 0.14 16.61 -16.28
CA ASN A 21 0.16 17.56 -15.17
C ASN A 21 0.69 16.91 -13.88
N VAL A 22 1.94 16.44 -13.95
CA VAL A 22 2.61 15.76 -12.82
C VAL A 22 3.89 16.48 -12.41
N ASP A 23 4.06 16.76 -11.12
CA ASP A 23 5.27 17.43 -10.65
C ASP A 23 6.50 16.52 -10.80
N THR A 24 6.52 15.38 -10.12
CA THR A 24 7.72 14.52 -10.15
C THR A 24 7.37 13.07 -10.01
N ILE A 25 7.97 12.25 -10.86
CA ILE A 25 7.95 10.79 -10.78
C ILE A 25 9.39 10.31 -10.81
N SER A 26 9.95 9.89 -9.68
CA SER A 26 11.35 9.43 -9.64
C SER A 26 11.60 8.21 -8.77
N VAL A 27 12.62 7.44 -9.15
CA VAL A 27 13.22 6.42 -8.27
C VAL A 27 14.62 6.88 -7.87
N THR A 28 14.90 6.87 -6.58
CA THR A 28 16.18 7.29 -5.99
C THR A 28 16.79 6.13 -5.21
N GLY A 29 17.93 5.65 -5.70
CA GLY A 29 18.68 4.53 -5.11
C GLY A 29 17.95 3.18 -5.23
N PRO A 30 18.56 2.10 -4.71
CA PRO A 30 17.91 0.80 -4.64
C PRO A 30 16.71 0.84 -3.70
N THR A 31 15.54 0.41 -4.18
CA THR A 31 14.31 0.29 -3.39
C THR A 31 13.56 -0.99 -3.75
N SER A 32 12.90 -1.61 -2.78
CA SER A 32 11.98 -2.73 -2.96
C SER A 32 10.53 -2.26 -3.18
N PHE A 33 10.29 -0.95 -3.31
CA PHE A 33 8.99 -0.34 -3.53
C PHE A 33 8.00 -0.73 -2.42
N GLY A 34 8.43 -0.58 -1.17
CA GLY A 34 7.71 -0.99 0.04
C GLY A 34 7.66 -2.51 0.32
N ASN A 35 8.18 -3.39 -0.55
CA ASN A 35 8.15 -4.84 -0.29
C ASN A 35 9.15 -5.20 0.83
N GLY A 36 8.70 -5.98 1.80
CA GLY A 36 9.48 -6.33 2.98
C GLY A 36 9.59 -5.20 4.01
N PHE A 37 8.79 -4.13 3.89
CA PHE A 37 8.74 -3.08 4.89
C PHE A 37 8.09 -3.62 6.18
N GLU A 38 8.68 -3.30 7.33
CA GLU A 38 8.23 -3.78 8.63
C GLU A 38 7.26 -2.79 9.28
N ILE A 39 6.12 -3.28 9.74
CA ILE A 39 5.09 -2.48 10.41
C ILE A 39 4.70 -3.07 11.76
N GLU A 40 4.33 -2.22 12.71
CA GLU A 40 3.94 -2.63 14.07
C GLU A 40 2.40 -2.71 14.20
N VAL A 41 1.85 -3.89 13.96
CA VAL A 41 0.41 -4.14 14.12
C VAL A 41 0.09 -4.57 15.55
N LEU A 42 -1.11 -4.27 16.05
CA LEU A 42 -1.61 -4.70 17.37
C LEU A 42 -0.69 -4.30 18.55
N ASN A 43 -0.35 -3.03 18.65
CA ASN A 43 0.60 -2.51 19.64
C ASN A 43 -0.01 -2.44 21.07
N GLU A 44 0.06 -3.54 21.82
CA GLU A 44 -0.38 -3.62 23.23
C GLU A 44 0.77 -3.93 24.22
N GLY A 45 2.00 -4.09 23.71
CA GLY A 45 3.14 -4.50 24.54
C GLY A 45 4.46 -4.68 23.79
N GLY A 46 4.56 -4.15 22.56
CA GLY A 46 5.75 -4.28 21.71
C GLY A 46 5.89 -5.62 21.00
N GLY A 47 6.46 -5.56 19.80
CA GLY A 47 7.05 -6.70 19.10
C GLY A 47 6.13 -7.45 18.15
N ARG A 48 4.91 -6.99 17.83
CA ARG A 48 4.02 -7.61 16.82
C ARG A 48 4.33 -7.10 15.41
N ASP A 49 5.55 -7.34 14.99
CA ASP A 49 6.06 -6.86 13.70
C ASP A 49 5.54 -7.74 12.56
N LEU A 50 5.19 -7.09 11.45
CA LEU A 50 4.69 -7.72 10.24
C LEU A 50 5.41 -7.13 9.03
N LEU A 51 5.98 -7.99 8.19
CA LEU A 51 6.56 -7.58 6.92
C LEU A 51 5.47 -7.49 5.85
N ILE A 52 5.20 -6.29 5.34
CA ILE A 52 4.25 -6.10 4.24
C ILE A 52 4.92 -6.38 2.89
N PHE A 53 4.22 -7.08 2.01
CA PHE A 53 4.67 -7.35 0.65
C PHE A 53 3.47 -7.68 -0.25
N ASP A 54 3.65 -7.57 -1.56
CA ASP A 54 2.54 -7.59 -2.51
C ASP A 54 1.85 -8.97 -2.69
N ARG A 55 2.28 -10.01 -1.95
CA ARG A 55 1.62 -11.33 -1.87
C ARG A 55 1.18 -11.69 -0.45
N LEU A 56 1.21 -10.75 0.48
CA LEU A 56 0.73 -10.96 1.84
C LEU A 56 -0.77 -11.32 1.82
N SER A 57 -1.12 -12.41 2.49
CA SER A 57 -2.51 -12.81 2.71
C SER A 57 -2.88 -12.70 4.18
N ALA A 58 -4.18 -12.61 4.48
CA ALA A 58 -4.68 -12.57 5.85
C ALA A 58 -4.21 -13.78 6.67
N GLN A 59 -4.14 -14.97 6.04
CA GLN A 59 -3.70 -16.20 6.70
C GLN A 59 -2.22 -16.15 7.04
N LEU A 60 -1.37 -15.66 6.11
CA LEU A 60 0.06 -15.55 6.36
C LEU A 60 0.36 -14.49 7.43
N ALA A 61 -0.33 -13.35 7.37
CA ALA A 61 -0.23 -12.29 8.36
C ALA A 61 -0.68 -12.78 9.75
N TYR A 62 -1.77 -13.56 9.82
CA TYR A 62 -2.22 -14.16 11.07
C TYR A 62 -1.17 -15.12 11.66
N ILE A 63 -0.52 -15.93 10.83
CA ILE A 63 0.57 -16.81 11.30
C ILE A 63 1.72 -15.97 11.86
N LEU A 64 2.16 -14.95 11.14
CA LEU A 64 3.27 -14.06 11.55
C LEU A 64 2.99 -13.34 12.88
N VAL A 65 1.77 -12.85 13.06
CA VAL A 65 1.40 -12.03 14.21
C VAL A 65 0.96 -12.87 15.42
N CYS A 66 0.22 -13.97 15.20
CA CYS A 66 -0.40 -14.74 16.28
C CYS A 66 0.32 -16.07 16.61
N TYR A 67 0.98 -16.72 15.65
CA TYR A 67 1.59 -18.06 15.82
C TYR A 67 3.07 -18.01 16.19
N ARG A 68 3.37 -17.38 17.32
CA ARG A 68 4.77 -17.06 17.73
C ARG A 68 5.47 -18.08 18.59
N HIS A 69 4.81 -19.19 18.91
CA HIS A 69 5.40 -20.27 19.69
C HIS A 69 6.41 -21.12 18.89
N ASP A 70 6.44 -20.94 17.56
CA ASP A 70 7.40 -21.60 16.66
C ASP A 70 8.31 -20.54 16.01
N PRO A 71 9.43 -20.16 16.67
CA PRO A 71 10.32 -19.11 16.16
C PRO A 71 11.03 -19.52 14.86
N ASP A 72 11.24 -20.83 14.62
CA ASP A 72 11.89 -21.32 13.41
C ASP A 72 10.97 -21.16 12.19
N LEU A 73 9.67 -21.42 12.35
CA LEU A 73 8.66 -21.16 11.32
C LEU A 73 8.60 -19.66 10.98
N ILE A 74 8.52 -18.79 11.99
CA ILE A 74 8.45 -17.33 11.78
C ILE A 74 9.69 -16.85 11.03
N ALA A 75 10.89 -17.24 11.49
CA ALA A 75 12.14 -16.86 10.84
C ALA A 75 12.26 -17.39 9.40
N ALA A 76 11.69 -18.57 9.11
CA ALA A 76 11.66 -19.11 7.76
C ALA A 76 10.74 -18.30 6.83
N ILE A 77 9.56 -17.90 7.30
CA ILE A 77 8.61 -17.06 6.54
C ILE A 77 9.20 -15.67 6.32
N GLU A 78 9.76 -15.04 7.35
CA GLU A 78 10.40 -13.72 7.22
C GLU A 78 11.54 -13.75 6.21
N ARG A 79 12.37 -14.81 6.22
CA ARG A 79 13.44 -14.97 5.22
C ARG A 79 12.89 -15.10 3.81
N MET A 80 11.77 -15.82 3.63
CA MET A 80 11.09 -15.91 2.34
C MET A 80 10.62 -14.53 1.86
N ILE A 81 10.05 -13.72 2.75
CA ILE A 81 9.58 -12.36 2.41
C ILE A 81 10.77 -11.45 2.08
N LYS A 82 11.86 -11.50 2.87
CA LYS A 82 13.08 -10.73 2.62
C LYS A 82 13.73 -11.08 1.28
N ASN A 83 13.87 -12.37 0.97
CA ASN A 83 14.38 -12.81 -0.32
C ASN A 83 13.50 -12.29 -1.48
N TYR A 84 12.18 -12.29 -1.31
CA TYR A 84 11.27 -11.73 -2.30
C TYR A 84 11.43 -10.21 -2.46
N ALA A 85 11.60 -9.48 -1.36
CA ALA A 85 11.89 -8.04 -1.39
C ALA A 85 13.21 -7.74 -2.10
N ASP A 86 14.25 -8.54 -1.87
CA ASP A 86 15.54 -8.45 -2.55
C ASP A 86 15.40 -8.68 -4.06
N GLU A 87 14.61 -9.69 -4.46
CA GLU A 87 14.27 -9.93 -5.88
C GLU A 87 13.52 -8.78 -6.54
N LYS A 88 12.74 -8.01 -5.76
CA LYS A 88 12.03 -6.82 -6.21
C LYS A 88 12.86 -5.54 -6.15
N THR A 89 14.01 -5.57 -5.49
CA THR A 89 14.85 -4.40 -5.31
C THR A 89 15.41 -3.93 -6.63
N SER A 90 15.17 -2.67 -6.96
CA SER A 90 15.66 -2.06 -8.20
C SER A 90 15.91 -0.58 -8.03
N GLU A 91 16.83 -0.06 -8.83
CA GLU A 91 16.99 1.39 -9.02
C GLU A 91 16.05 1.93 -10.11
N THR A 92 15.19 1.08 -10.70
CA THR A 92 14.28 1.45 -11.78
C THR A 92 12.87 0.94 -11.51
N GLY A 93 11.92 1.86 -11.39
CA GLY A 93 10.50 1.56 -11.19
C GLY A 93 9.79 1.19 -12.49
N VAL A 94 8.55 0.72 -12.37
CA VAL A 94 7.71 0.33 -13.50
C VAL A 94 6.36 1.06 -13.44
N ILE A 95 5.92 1.55 -14.60
CA ILE A 95 4.55 2.01 -14.83
C ILE A 95 3.93 1.06 -15.87
N GLY A 96 2.93 0.29 -15.46
CA GLY A 96 2.29 -0.75 -16.26
C GLY A 96 1.43 -0.21 -17.39
N THR A 97 1.10 -1.08 -18.34
CA THR A 97 0.33 -0.75 -19.54
C THR A 97 -1.02 -0.15 -19.21
N GLY A 98 -1.42 0.90 -19.94
CA GLY A 98 -2.74 1.52 -19.80
C GLY A 98 -2.95 2.35 -18.53
N THR A 99 -1.90 2.54 -17.72
CA THR A 99 -1.96 3.34 -16.50
C THR A 99 -2.08 4.83 -16.79
N GLN A 100 -2.84 5.54 -15.96
CA GLN A 100 -3.06 6.97 -16.06
C GLN A 100 -2.59 7.66 -14.77
N ILE A 101 -1.76 8.68 -14.91
CA ILE A 101 -1.28 9.52 -13.82
C ILE A 101 -1.58 10.97 -14.19
N ILE A 102 -2.55 11.58 -13.52
CA ILE A 102 -3.15 12.84 -13.95
C ILE A 102 -3.21 13.80 -12.75
N ASN A 103 -2.84 15.07 -12.94
CA ASN A 103 -2.98 16.13 -11.94
C ASN A 103 -2.37 15.76 -10.57
N SER A 104 -1.21 15.13 -10.56
CA SER A 104 -0.62 14.56 -9.35
C SER A 104 0.66 15.30 -8.96
N GLY A 105 0.95 15.39 -7.67
CA GLY A 105 2.17 15.98 -7.15
C GLY A 105 3.37 15.04 -7.31
N SER A 106 3.86 14.54 -6.18
CA SER A 106 5.12 13.79 -6.14
C SER A 106 4.93 12.28 -5.99
N ILE A 107 5.65 11.50 -6.79
CA ILE A 107 5.68 10.03 -6.76
C ILE A 107 7.14 9.56 -6.67
N TYR A 108 7.52 9.00 -5.53
CA TYR A 108 8.89 8.59 -5.24
C TYR A 108 8.97 7.10 -4.90
N ASN A 109 9.82 6.34 -5.61
CA ASN A 109 10.05 4.93 -5.32
C ASN A 109 8.75 4.10 -5.30
N VAL A 110 7.88 4.27 -6.31
CA VAL A 110 6.59 3.56 -6.38
C VAL A 110 6.52 2.68 -7.61
N ASN A 111 6.19 1.39 -7.44
CA ASN A 111 5.83 0.54 -8.57
C ASN A 111 4.34 0.62 -8.83
N ILE A 112 3.95 0.84 -10.10
CA ILE A 112 2.57 1.02 -10.51
C ILE A 112 2.22 -0.04 -11.55
N GLY A 113 1.28 -0.92 -11.21
CA GLY A 113 0.77 -1.98 -12.07
C GLY A 113 -0.01 -1.47 -13.26
N GLU A 114 -0.58 -2.40 -14.03
CA GLU A 114 -1.33 -2.10 -15.26
C GLU A 114 -2.69 -1.47 -14.94
N SER A 115 -3.17 -0.62 -15.85
CA SER A 115 -4.51 -0.03 -15.81
C SER A 115 -4.84 0.68 -14.49
N ALA A 116 -3.83 1.14 -13.75
CA ALA A 116 -4.06 1.93 -12.54
C ALA A 116 -4.47 3.36 -12.92
N THR A 117 -5.29 3.98 -12.10
CA THR A 117 -5.60 5.41 -12.20
C THR A 117 -5.10 6.12 -10.95
N ILE A 118 -4.15 7.02 -11.14
CA ILE A 118 -3.61 7.92 -10.11
C ILE A 118 -4.03 9.32 -10.52
N GLN A 119 -4.90 9.95 -9.74
CA GLN A 119 -5.50 11.23 -10.11
C GLN A 119 -5.58 12.15 -8.90
N GLY A 120 -5.00 13.35 -9.00
CA GLY A 120 -5.11 14.36 -7.93
C GLY A 120 -4.28 14.05 -6.68
N VAL A 121 -3.36 13.07 -6.74
CA VAL A 121 -2.61 12.62 -5.57
C VAL A 121 -1.57 13.65 -5.14
N THR A 122 -1.47 13.93 -3.84
CA THR A 122 -0.45 14.87 -3.32
C THR A 122 0.94 14.22 -3.24
N LEU A 123 1.04 13.04 -2.63
CA LEU A 123 2.31 12.34 -2.44
C LEU A 123 2.13 10.83 -2.38
N LEU A 124 2.90 10.10 -3.18
CA LEU A 124 3.14 8.66 -3.01
C LEU A 124 4.63 8.42 -2.78
N GLN A 125 4.98 7.69 -1.73
CA GLN A 125 6.37 7.41 -1.42
C GLN A 125 6.57 5.97 -0.94
N ASP A 126 7.54 5.30 -1.54
CA ASP A 126 8.00 3.94 -1.18
C ASP A 126 6.85 2.93 -1.05
N GLY A 127 6.29 2.52 -2.20
CA GLY A 127 5.13 1.64 -2.18
C GLY A 127 4.87 0.91 -3.48
N THR A 128 3.94 -0.03 -3.42
CA THR A 128 3.51 -0.80 -4.59
C THR A 128 2.01 -0.67 -4.79
N ILE A 129 1.60 -0.26 -5.99
CA ILE A 129 0.23 -0.29 -6.49
C ILE A 129 0.09 -1.50 -7.42
N LYS A 130 -0.42 -2.62 -6.89
CA LYS A 130 -0.58 -3.88 -7.63
C LYS A 130 -1.91 -3.91 -8.38
N SER A 131 -2.00 -3.11 -9.43
CA SER A 131 -3.15 -3.02 -10.33
C SER A 131 -3.07 -4.01 -11.49
N ASN A 132 -4.23 -4.39 -12.05
CA ASN A 132 -4.34 -5.16 -13.29
C ASN A 132 -5.61 -4.75 -14.07
N SER A 133 -5.68 -5.14 -15.34
CA SER A 133 -6.80 -4.75 -16.24
C SER A 133 -8.18 -5.29 -15.83
N GLN A 134 -8.25 -6.39 -15.06
CA GLN A 134 -9.53 -6.97 -14.61
C GLN A 134 -10.03 -6.35 -13.31
N ALA A 135 -9.11 -5.86 -12.47
CA ALA A 135 -9.38 -5.26 -11.17
C ALA A 135 -8.43 -4.06 -10.98
N PRO A 136 -8.70 -2.94 -11.67
CA PRO A 136 -7.85 -1.77 -11.62
C PRO A 136 -7.86 -1.13 -10.23
N VAL A 137 -6.75 -0.49 -9.86
CA VAL A 137 -6.64 0.31 -8.64
C VAL A 137 -6.87 1.78 -8.95
N PHE A 138 -7.58 2.47 -8.06
CA PHE A 138 -7.74 3.92 -8.11
C PHE A 138 -7.12 4.58 -6.88
N VAL A 139 -6.23 5.54 -7.10
CA VAL A 139 -5.69 6.42 -6.06
C VAL A 139 -6.02 7.86 -6.42
N GLY A 140 -6.81 8.51 -5.57
CA GLY A 140 -7.52 9.74 -5.90
C GLY A 140 -7.01 11.00 -5.22
N GLU A 141 -7.90 11.99 -5.15
CA GLU A 141 -7.55 13.37 -4.81
C GLU A 141 -7.02 13.50 -3.39
N ASP A 142 -5.99 14.34 -3.23
CA ASP A 142 -5.36 14.72 -1.96
C ASP A 142 -4.81 13.56 -1.13
N VAL A 143 -4.64 12.37 -1.73
CA VAL A 143 -4.05 11.22 -1.05
C VAL A 143 -2.58 11.48 -0.73
N ILE A 144 -2.18 11.14 0.49
CA ILE A 144 -0.78 11.07 0.93
C ILE A 144 -0.53 9.65 1.42
N ALA A 145 0.32 8.91 0.71
CA ALA A 145 0.66 7.53 1.06
C ALA A 145 2.17 7.33 1.18
N LYS A 146 2.61 6.74 2.29
CA LYS A 146 4.02 6.40 2.57
C LYS A 146 4.13 4.95 3.02
N HIS A 147 5.17 4.23 2.57
CA HIS A 147 5.44 2.84 2.99
C HIS A 147 4.19 1.94 2.85
N PHE A 148 3.72 1.73 1.63
CA PHE A 148 2.39 1.19 1.42
C PHE A 148 2.31 0.07 0.36
N MET A 149 1.24 -0.71 0.47
CA MET A 149 0.82 -1.68 -0.53
C MET A 149 -0.65 -1.43 -0.85
N ILE A 150 -1.02 -1.30 -2.13
CA ILE A 150 -2.42 -1.24 -2.56
C ILE A 150 -2.65 -2.30 -3.61
N LEU A 151 -3.49 -3.30 -3.30
CA LEU A 151 -3.76 -4.42 -4.19
C LEU A 151 -4.97 -4.18 -5.10
N SER A 152 -5.09 -5.04 -6.11
CA SER A 152 -6.07 -4.97 -7.19
C SER A 152 -7.51 -4.80 -6.72
N GLY A 153 -8.28 -3.98 -7.45
CA GLY A 153 -9.69 -3.69 -7.18
C GLY A 153 -9.94 -2.68 -6.05
N SER A 154 -8.89 -2.17 -5.43
CA SER A 154 -8.99 -1.25 -4.30
C SER A 154 -9.05 0.21 -4.73
N LYS A 155 -9.62 1.03 -3.86
CA LYS A 155 -9.74 2.48 -4.03
C LYS A 155 -9.22 3.20 -2.79
N VAL A 156 -8.34 4.17 -2.97
CA VAL A 156 -7.86 5.08 -1.91
C VAL A 156 -8.07 6.51 -2.40
N ASP A 157 -8.88 7.31 -1.73
CA ASP A 157 -9.35 8.59 -2.29
C ASP A 157 -9.74 9.62 -1.21
N SER A 158 -10.09 10.83 -1.63
CA SER A 158 -10.73 11.86 -0.83
C SER A 158 -9.90 12.26 0.39
N GLY A 159 -8.63 12.59 0.18
CA GLY A 159 -7.72 13.09 1.21
C GLY A 159 -7.26 12.05 2.22
N ALA A 160 -7.28 10.76 1.87
CA ALA A 160 -6.77 9.72 2.75
C ALA A 160 -5.27 9.90 3.03
N LEU A 161 -4.90 9.82 4.31
CA LEU A 161 -3.51 9.81 4.79
C LEU A 161 -3.17 8.40 5.26
N ILE A 162 -2.21 7.74 4.62
CA ILE A 162 -1.76 6.41 5.05
C ILE A 162 -0.23 6.36 5.15
N ASP A 163 0.29 5.82 6.25
CA ASP A 163 1.72 5.57 6.43
C ASP A 163 1.93 4.17 7.03
N LYS A 164 2.75 3.33 6.40
CA LYS A 164 2.99 1.95 6.85
C LYS A 164 1.71 1.12 6.82
N VAL A 165 1.01 1.12 5.68
CA VAL A 165 -0.31 0.50 5.54
C VAL A 165 -0.36 -0.51 4.40
N PHE A 166 -0.95 -1.68 4.67
CA PHE A 166 -1.30 -2.67 3.67
C PHE A 166 -2.80 -2.61 3.34
N ILE A 167 -3.12 -2.35 2.08
CA ILE A 167 -4.47 -2.33 1.51
C ILE A 167 -4.62 -3.55 0.59
N GLY A 168 -5.35 -4.55 1.08
CA GLY A 168 -5.69 -5.79 0.38
C GLY A 168 -6.62 -5.57 -0.81
N GLN A 169 -7.07 -6.66 -1.43
CA GLN A 169 -7.89 -6.58 -2.65
C GLN A 169 -9.29 -6.05 -2.38
N GLY A 170 -9.82 -5.20 -3.26
CA GLY A 170 -11.19 -4.68 -3.16
C GLY A 170 -11.44 -3.69 -2.02
N VAL A 171 -10.41 -3.32 -1.26
CA VAL A 171 -10.52 -2.43 -0.09
C VAL A 171 -10.85 -1.01 -0.52
N GLN A 172 -11.73 -0.34 0.21
CA GLN A 172 -12.12 1.04 -0.03
C GLN A 172 -11.66 1.91 1.14
N VAL A 173 -10.79 2.89 0.87
CA VAL A 173 -10.31 3.86 1.84
C VAL A 173 -10.64 5.26 1.37
N GLY A 174 -11.14 6.11 2.27
CA GLY A 174 -11.28 7.52 1.94
C GLY A 174 -12.03 8.35 2.97
N LYS A 175 -12.55 9.49 2.51
CA LYS A 175 -13.24 10.50 3.33
C LYS A 175 -12.35 10.97 4.48
N GLN A 176 -11.13 11.38 4.15
CA GLN A 176 -10.12 11.91 5.08
C GLN A 176 -9.71 10.91 6.17
N PHE A 177 -9.78 9.61 5.86
CA PHE A 177 -9.29 8.57 6.76
C PHE A 177 -7.77 8.70 6.98
N SER A 178 -7.33 8.52 8.22
CA SER A 178 -5.92 8.49 8.59
C SER A 178 -5.53 7.11 9.12
N GLY A 179 -4.56 6.45 8.51
CA GLY A 179 -4.10 5.11 8.91
C GLY A 179 -2.60 5.05 9.15
N GLU A 180 -2.17 4.49 10.29
CA GLU A 180 -0.76 4.16 10.53
C GLU A 180 -0.57 2.71 11.01
N ASN A 181 0.51 2.05 10.56
CA ASN A 181 0.91 0.70 10.98
C ASN A 181 -0.22 -0.32 10.89
N SER A 182 -1.03 -0.27 9.83
CA SER A 182 -2.30 -0.99 9.78
C SER A 182 -2.40 -1.90 8.56
N VAL A 183 -3.12 -3.00 8.68
CA VAL A 183 -3.43 -3.91 7.58
C VAL A 183 -4.93 -4.09 7.42
N PHE A 184 -5.41 -3.86 6.21
CA PHE A 184 -6.79 -4.05 5.79
C PHE A 184 -6.80 -5.13 4.71
N PHE A 185 -7.35 -6.30 4.99
CA PHE A 185 -7.46 -7.38 4.02
C PHE A 185 -8.74 -7.26 3.18
N ALA A 186 -9.12 -8.30 2.46
CA ALA A 186 -9.97 -8.18 1.29
C ALA A 186 -11.37 -7.63 1.59
N ASN A 187 -11.78 -6.66 0.77
CA ASN A 187 -13.09 -6.04 0.73
C ASN A 187 -13.51 -5.29 2.02
N THR A 188 -12.54 -4.82 2.80
CA THR A 188 -12.78 -3.91 3.92
C THR A 188 -13.11 -2.49 3.45
N GLU A 189 -13.86 -1.75 4.26
CA GLU A 189 -14.12 -0.32 4.08
C GLU A 189 -13.57 0.49 5.26
N ALA A 190 -12.71 1.48 4.99
CA ALA A 190 -12.15 2.40 5.96
C ALA A 190 -12.50 3.84 5.57
N PHE A 191 -13.54 4.38 6.21
CA PHE A 191 -14.07 5.71 5.89
C PHE A 191 -14.21 6.57 7.13
N HIS A 192 -13.67 7.79 7.07
CA HIS A 192 -13.61 8.73 8.19
C HIS A 192 -12.84 8.19 9.41
N GLY A 193 -12.30 9.10 10.21
CA GLY A 193 -11.63 8.74 11.46
C GLY A 193 -10.18 8.27 11.28
N GLU A 194 -9.68 7.58 12.30
CA GLU A 194 -8.27 7.20 12.43
C GLU A 194 -8.15 5.72 12.79
N ALA A 195 -7.16 5.04 12.22
CA ALA A 195 -6.76 3.69 12.56
C ALA A 195 -5.26 3.64 12.85
N VAL A 196 -4.88 3.10 14.01
CA VAL A 196 -3.47 2.91 14.39
C VAL A 196 -3.27 1.48 14.83
N SER A 197 -2.28 0.81 14.25
CA SER A 197 -1.92 -0.58 14.57
C SER A 197 -3.07 -1.58 14.39
N VAL A 198 -3.92 -1.39 13.36
CA VAL A 198 -5.09 -2.24 13.10
C VAL A 198 -4.70 -3.48 12.31
N PHE A 199 -5.32 -4.60 12.65
CA PHE A 199 -5.33 -5.82 11.84
C PHE A 199 -6.78 -6.18 11.51
N GLU A 200 -7.19 -6.00 10.25
CA GLU A 200 -8.57 -6.23 9.81
C GLU A 200 -8.65 -7.27 8.69
N GLY A 201 -9.33 -8.40 8.96
CA GLY A 201 -9.45 -9.52 8.03
C GLY A 201 -10.61 -9.43 7.03
N ASP A 202 -10.65 -10.39 6.10
CA ASP A 202 -11.71 -10.52 5.09
C ASP A 202 -13.11 -10.67 5.73
N PHE A 203 -14.18 -10.30 4.98
CA PHE A 203 -15.63 -10.32 5.32
C PHE A 203 -16.17 -11.51 6.13
N THR A 204 -15.41 -12.59 6.32
CA THR A 204 -15.82 -13.83 7.00
C THR A 204 -15.12 -14.11 8.33
N GLY A 205 -14.49 -13.13 8.97
CA GLY A 205 -14.25 -13.18 10.42
C GLY A 205 -12.81 -13.42 10.88
N LEU A 206 -11.87 -12.56 10.44
CA LEU A 206 -10.72 -12.25 11.28
C LEU A 206 -10.97 -10.94 12.02
N VAL A 207 -10.98 -11.05 13.35
CA VAL A 207 -11.30 -10.00 14.33
C VAL A 207 -10.44 -8.76 14.12
N ALA A 208 -11.09 -7.61 13.89
CA ALA A 208 -10.48 -6.31 14.15
C ALA A 208 -10.10 -6.24 15.63
N PHE A 209 -8.83 -6.42 15.96
CA PHE A 209 -8.33 -6.04 17.27
C PHE A 209 -8.17 -4.53 17.27
N TYR A 210 -9.19 -3.83 17.75
CA TYR A 210 -9.14 -2.42 18.07
C TYR A 210 -8.48 -2.24 19.45
N PRO A 211 -7.29 -1.63 19.57
CA PRO A 211 -6.97 -0.91 20.78
C PRO A 211 -7.65 0.47 20.71
N PHE A 212 -8.84 0.61 21.33
CA PHE A 212 -9.49 1.89 21.75
C PHE A 212 -9.37 3.12 20.80
N LEU A 213 -10.41 3.57 20.07
CA LEU A 213 -11.45 4.51 20.54
C LEU A 213 -12.29 5.01 19.33
N VAL A 214 -13.64 4.98 19.40
CA VAL A 214 -14.51 6.17 19.20
C VAL A 214 -15.79 6.00 20.03
N ASN A 215 -15.86 6.82 21.10
CA ASN A 215 -17.00 7.27 21.91
C ASN A 215 -18.36 6.55 21.85
N ARG A 216 -18.70 5.93 23.00
CA ARG A 216 -20.04 6.03 23.58
C ARG A 216 -20.27 7.48 24.03
N HIS A 217 -21.36 8.11 23.63
CA HIS A 217 -22.10 9.01 24.51
C HIS A 217 -23.60 8.99 24.15
N TRP A 218 -24.41 8.93 25.22
CA TRP A 218 -25.79 9.41 25.27
C TRP A 218 -25.81 10.92 25.06
#